data_AF-A0A7C6BPY7-F1
#
_entry.id   AF-A0A7C6BPY7-F1
#
_cell.length_a   1.000
_cell.length_b   1.000
_cell.length_c   1.000
_cell.angle_alpha   90.00
_cell.angle_beta   90.00
_cell.angle_gamma   90.00
#
_symmetry.space_group_name_H-M   'P 1'
#
loop_
_entity.id
_entity.type
_entity.pdbx_description
1 polymer ?
#
loop_
_entity_poly.entity_id
_entity_poly.type
_entity_poly.pdbx_seq_one_letter_code
_entity_poly.pdbx_strand_id
1 'polypeptide(L)'
;MKYKRLGRKNDIAQILSRKMLISDTQSALDFIATAQYETDCDKYILDKSCIAEEFFVLSTGIAGAVLQKFVTYRKKLAIVGDYSKYTSKPLRDFIYESNKGNSIYFVNSVEEAVEKLDGAD
;
A
#
# COMPACT_ATOMS: atom_id res chain seq x y z
N MET A 1 -0.58 -8.42 14.52
CA MET A 1 -1.68 -7.66 13.88
C MET A 1 -2.77 -8.62 13.41
N LYS A 2 -4.00 -8.18 13.16
CA LYS A 2 -5.01 -9.06 12.51
C LYS A 2 -4.83 -8.99 10.99
N TYR A 3 -4.91 -10.12 10.31
CA TYR A 3 -4.77 -10.18 8.85
C TYR A 3 -5.58 -11.32 8.23
N LYS A 4 -5.73 -11.28 6.90
CA LYS A 4 -6.23 -12.37 6.05
C LYS A 4 -5.23 -12.63 4.93
N ARG A 5 -4.99 -13.89 4.59
CA ARG A 5 -4.25 -14.25 3.37
C ARG A 5 -5.20 -14.38 2.20
N LEU A 6 -4.79 -13.84 1.06
CA LEU A 6 -5.56 -13.73 -0.19
C LEU A 6 -4.63 -14.04 -1.38
N GLY A 7 -5.21 -14.00 -2.59
CA GLY A 7 -4.51 -14.27 -3.84
C GLY A 7 -4.46 -15.75 -4.18
N ARG A 8 -4.17 -16.05 -5.46
CA ARG A 8 -4.15 -17.43 -5.97
C ARG A 8 -3.16 -18.33 -5.24
N LYS A 9 -2.06 -17.75 -4.74
CA LYS A 9 -0.99 -18.47 -4.03
C LYS A 9 -1.05 -18.29 -2.50
N ASN A 10 -2.06 -17.61 -1.97
CA ASN A 10 -2.12 -17.19 -0.55
C ASN A 10 -0.88 -16.38 -0.09
N ASP A 11 -0.28 -15.61 -1.01
CA ASP A 11 0.93 -14.80 -0.82
C ASP A 11 0.65 -13.30 -0.66
N ILE A 12 -0.64 -12.93 -0.52
CA ILE A 12 -1.08 -11.56 -0.27
C ILE A 12 -1.67 -11.45 1.14
N ALA A 13 -1.15 -10.55 1.96
CA ALA A 13 -1.66 -10.27 3.29
C ALA A 13 -2.51 -8.98 3.31
N GLN A 14 -3.81 -9.13 3.52
CA GLN A 14 -4.69 -8.02 3.86
C GLN A 14 -4.60 -7.74 5.36
N ILE A 15 -4.10 -6.57 5.73
CA ILE A 15 -3.96 -6.18 7.13
C ILE A 15 -5.24 -5.48 7.58
N LEU A 16 -5.82 -5.98 8.67
CA LEU A 16 -7.08 -5.49 9.23
C LEU A 16 -6.77 -4.66 10.48
N SER A 17 -6.59 -3.36 10.29
CA SER A 17 -6.31 -2.40 11.36
C SER A 17 -7.31 -1.25 11.35
N ARG A 18 -7.58 -0.69 12.54
CA ARG A 18 -8.28 0.60 12.72
C ARG A 18 -7.34 1.72 13.17
N LYS A 19 -6.05 1.41 13.28
CA LYS A 19 -5.00 2.34 13.67
C LYS A 19 -4.20 2.73 12.44
N MET A 20 -3.71 3.96 12.46
CA MET A 20 -2.65 4.39 11.56
C MET A 20 -1.41 3.52 11.79
N LEU A 21 -0.89 2.95 10.70
CA LEU A 21 0.28 2.06 10.67
C LEU A 21 1.46 2.72 9.98
N ILE A 22 1.21 3.61 9.01
CA ILE A 22 2.24 4.27 8.22
C ILE A 22 2.00 5.78 8.27
N SER A 23 2.89 6.50 8.95
CA SER A 23 2.92 7.97 8.99
C SER A 23 4.17 8.57 8.39
N ASP A 24 5.25 7.79 8.33
CA ASP A 24 6.57 8.21 7.90
C ASP A 24 7.38 6.99 7.42
N THR A 25 8.65 7.24 7.11
CA THR A 25 9.57 6.19 6.67
C THR A 25 9.86 5.12 7.74
N GLN A 26 9.92 5.50 9.02
CA GLN A 26 10.26 4.55 10.09
C GLN A 26 9.09 3.60 10.33
N SER A 27 7.88 4.13 10.48
CA SER A 27 6.66 3.36 10.60
C SER A 27 6.40 2.46 9.39
N ALA A 28 6.76 2.88 8.17
CA ALA A 28 6.73 2.02 6.99
C ALA A 28 7.69 0.81 7.10
N LEU A 29 8.92 1.02 7.61
CA LEU A 29 9.88 -0.06 7.84
C LEU A 29 9.41 -1.02 8.93
N ASP A 30 8.91 -0.47 10.04
CA ASP A 30 8.36 -1.26 11.15
C ASP A 30 7.17 -2.10 10.68
N PHE A 31 6.30 -1.51 9.85
CA PHE A 31 5.21 -2.23 9.19
C PHE A 31 5.72 -3.37 8.32
N ILE A 32 6.67 -3.11 7.41
CA ILE A 32 7.22 -4.15 6.52
C ILE A 32 7.82 -5.30 7.33
N ALA A 33 8.60 -4.99 8.37
CA ALA A 33 9.24 -6.01 9.22
C ALA A 33 8.20 -6.85 9.97
N THR A 34 7.21 -6.20 10.59
CA THR A 34 6.17 -6.88 11.36
C THR A 34 5.27 -7.72 10.45
N ALA A 35 4.85 -7.16 9.31
CA ALA A 35 3.99 -7.85 8.35
C ALA A 35 4.69 -9.07 7.75
N GLN A 36 5.96 -8.94 7.37
CA GLN A 36 6.74 -10.08 6.90
C GLN A 36 6.82 -11.17 7.97
N TYR A 37 7.16 -10.81 9.21
CA TYR A 37 7.35 -11.77 10.30
C TYR A 37 6.06 -12.53 10.62
N GLU A 38 4.93 -11.83 10.67
CA GLU A 38 3.65 -12.45 11.04
C GLU A 38 2.98 -13.18 9.87
N THR A 39 3.08 -12.65 8.66
CA THR A 39 2.29 -13.15 7.53
C THR A 39 3.09 -13.95 6.53
N ASP A 40 4.43 -13.89 6.54
CA ASP A 40 5.30 -14.53 5.55
C ASP A 40 4.91 -14.20 4.09
N CYS A 41 4.42 -12.97 3.86
CA CYS A 41 3.97 -12.50 2.54
C CYS A 41 4.82 -11.31 2.10
N ASP A 42 5.04 -11.19 0.79
CA ASP A 42 5.72 -10.02 0.20
C ASP A 42 4.75 -8.96 -0.33
N LYS A 43 3.45 -9.28 -0.37
CA LYS A 43 2.39 -8.44 -0.95
C LYS A 43 1.39 -8.06 0.13
N TYR A 44 1.11 -6.77 0.25
CA TYR A 44 0.28 -6.24 1.33
C TYR A 44 -0.90 -5.45 0.79
N ILE A 45 -2.05 -5.58 1.45
CA ILE A 45 -3.22 -4.73 1.25
C ILE A 45 -3.47 -3.95 2.54
N LEU A 46 -3.48 -2.62 2.43
CA LEU A 46 -3.82 -1.70 3.51
C LEU A 46 -5.05 -0.89 3.15
N ASP A 47 -5.91 -0.66 4.13
CA ASP A 47 -6.93 0.38 4.01
C ASP A 47 -6.24 1.76 4.06
N LYS A 48 -6.72 2.71 3.26
CA LYS A 48 -6.23 4.08 3.22
C LYS A 48 -6.19 4.73 4.61
N SER A 49 -7.15 4.41 5.48
CA SER A 49 -7.19 4.91 6.87
C SER A 49 -6.04 4.43 7.76
N CYS A 50 -5.27 3.42 7.32
CA CYS A 50 -4.04 3.00 7.98
C CYS A 50 -2.84 3.88 7.63
N ILE A 51 -2.99 4.86 6.74
CA ILE A 51 -1.91 5.72 6.25
C ILE A 51 -2.25 7.18 6.60
N ALA A 52 -1.26 7.93 7.08
CA ALA A 52 -1.42 9.34 7.42
C ALA A 52 -1.84 10.18 6.20
N GLU A 53 -2.69 11.20 6.41
CA GLU A 53 -3.19 12.04 5.30
C GLU A 53 -2.06 12.82 4.60
N GLU A 54 -0.98 13.14 5.32
CA GLU A 54 0.22 13.81 4.82
C GLU A 54 0.93 12.98 3.73
N PHE A 55 0.74 11.66 3.71
CA PHE A 55 1.18 10.80 2.62
C PHE A 55 0.53 11.20 1.28
N PHE A 56 -0.74 11.62 1.30
CA PHE A 56 -1.45 12.03 0.07
C PHE A 56 -1.17 13.49 -0.33
N VAL A 57 -0.43 14.23 0.48
CA VAL A 57 0.05 15.58 0.16
C VAL A 57 1.45 15.46 -0.45
N LEU A 58 1.55 15.30 -1.77
CA LEU A 58 2.82 14.96 -2.44
C LEU A 58 3.98 15.95 -2.17
N SER A 59 3.69 17.22 -1.90
CA SER A 59 4.71 18.23 -1.56
C SER A 59 5.42 17.97 -0.23
N THR A 60 4.89 17.08 0.63
CA THR A 60 5.57 16.67 1.88
C THR A 60 6.77 15.75 1.62
N GLY A 61 6.83 15.10 0.45
CA GLY A 61 7.84 14.08 0.12
C GLY A 61 7.66 12.74 0.86
N ILE A 62 6.68 12.63 1.77
CA ILE A 62 6.44 11.42 2.58
C ILE A 62 6.08 10.24 1.70
N ALA A 63 5.20 10.44 0.71
CA ALA A 63 4.78 9.38 -0.22
C ALA A 63 5.98 8.70 -0.89
N GLY A 64 6.86 9.50 -1.49
CA GLY A 64 8.06 9.01 -2.16
C GLY A 64 8.98 8.24 -1.21
N ALA A 65 9.25 8.81 -0.03
CA ALA A 65 10.12 8.20 0.95
C ALA A 65 9.58 6.85 1.48
N VAL A 66 8.27 6.76 1.72
CA VAL A 66 7.58 5.53 2.16
C VAL A 66 7.58 4.49 1.05
N LEU A 67 7.08 4.83 -0.14
CA LEU A 67 6.95 3.88 -1.25
C LEU A 67 8.30 3.35 -1.73
N GLN A 68 9.35 4.18 -1.68
CA GLN A 68 10.71 3.75 -1.98
C GLN A 68 11.17 2.61 -1.06
N LYS A 69 10.70 2.53 0.20
CA LYS A 69 11.02 1.40 1.08
C LYS A 69 10.38 0.12 0.59
N PHE A 70 9.10 0.14 0.21
CA PHE A 70 8.45 -1.04 -0.37
C PHE A 70 9.22 -1.56 -1.59
N VAL A 71 9.60 -0.67 -2.51
CA VAL A 71 10.40 -1.05 -3.69
C VAL A 71 11.78 -1.60 -3.29
N THR A 72 12.50 -0.92 -2.39
CA THR A 72 13.86 -1.30 -1.95
C THR A 72 13.87 -2.69 -1.30
N TYR A 73 12.86 -2.99 -0.48
CA TYR A 73 12.70 -4.26 0.21
C TYR A 73 11.92 -5.30 -0.62
N ARG A 74 11.68 -5.01 -1.92
CA ARG A 74 10.95 -5.87 -2.88
C ARG A 74 9.58 -6.32 -2.37
N LYS A 75 8.91 -5.44 -1.64
CA LYS A 75 7.53 -5.63 -1.18
C LYS A 75 6.57 -4.91 -2.11
N LYS A 76 5.37 -5.46 -2.23
CA LYS A 76 4.28 -4.87 -3.00
C LYS A 76 3.19 -4.38 -2.07
N LEU A 77 2.56 -3.26 -2.41
CA LEU A 77 1.55 -2.62 -1.59
C LEU A 77 0.37 -2.20 -2.46
N ALA A 78 -0.83 -2.59 -2.06
CA ALA A 78 -2.07 -1.99 -2.53
C ALA A 78 -2.73 -1.21 -1.39
N ILE A 79 -3.09 0.04 -1.66
CA ILE A 79 -3.78 0.93 -0.73
C ILE A 79 -5.22 1.06 -1.22
N VAL A 80 -6.14 0.46 -0.45
CA VAL A 80 -7.57 0.41 -0.77
C VAL A 80 -8.28 1.59 -0.13
N GLY A 81 -9.00 2.39 -0.91
CA GLY A 81 -9.81 3.47 -0.37
C GLY A 81 -10.45 4.34 -1.43
N ASP A 82 -11.22 5.33 -0.99
CA ASP A 82 -11.84 6.33 -1.87
C ASP A 82 -10.87 7.49 -2.13
N TYR A 83 -10.53 7.67 -3.41
CA TYR A 83 -9.68 8.75 -3.92
C TYR A 83 -10.46 9.82 -4.69
N SER A 84 -11.79 9.68 -4.84
CA SER A 84 -12.62 10.60 -5.64
C SER A 84 -12.59 12.05 -5.14
N LYS A 85 -12.37 12.24 -3.83
CA LYS A 85 -12.26 13.56 -3.19
C LYS A 85 -10.96 14.29 -3.52
N TYR A 86 -9.93 13.59 -4.02
CA TYR A 86 -8.68 14.21 -4.39
C TYR A 86 -8.77 14.83 -5.78
N THR A 87 -8.90 16.14 -5.82
CA THR A 87 -9.04 16.91 -7.07
C THR A 87 -7.71 17.42 -7.63
N SER A 88 -6.62 17.31 -6.88
CA SER A 88 -5.31 17.81 -7.31
C SER A 88 -4.75 16.96 -8.45
N LYS A 89 -4.34 17.63 -9.53
CA LYS A 89 -3.73 16.97 -10.70
C LYS A 89 -2.47 16.16 -10.34
N PRO A 90 -1.52 16.66 -9.53
CA PRO A 90 -0.31 15.91 -9.20
C PRO A 90 -0.59 14.57 -8.51
N LEU A 91 -1.53 14.53 -7.56
CA LEU A 91 -1.88 13.28 -6.87
C LEU A 91 -2.59 12.30 -7.79
N ARG A 92 -3.49 12.80 -8.67
CA ARG A 92 -4.16 11.96 -9.67
C ARG A 92 -3.18 11.35 -10.66
N ASP A 93 -2.25 12.14 -11.17
CA ASP A 93 -1.22 11.69 -12.11
C ASP A 93 -0.32 10.64 -11.42
N PHE A 94 0.11 10.90 -10.18
CA PHE A 94 0.89 9.97 -9.38
C PHE A 94 0.18 8.62 -9.11
N ILE A 95 -1.10 8.65 -8.74
CA ILE A 95 -1.92 7.44 -8.54
C ILE A 95 -2.03 6.66 -9.85
N TYR A 96 -2.30 7.37 -10.95
CA TYR A 96 -2.44 6.76 -12.26
C TYR A 96 -1.14 6.09 -12.74
N GLU A 97 0.00 6.76 -12.58
CA GLU A 97 1.33 6.23 -12.89
C GLU A 97 1.68 5.03 -12.00
N SER A 98 1.42 5.13 -10.70
CA SER A 98 1.65 4.01 -9.75
C SER A 98 0.87 2.77 -10.17
N ASN A 99 -0.42 2.93 -10.52
CA ASN A 99 -1.29 1.83 -10.94
C ASN A 99 -0.92 1.14 -12.27
N LYS A 100 -0.03 1.77 -13.06
CA LYS A 100 0.59 1.18 -14.25
C LYS A 100 1.90 0.44 -13.95
N GLY A 101 2.46 0.65 -12.77
CA GLY A 101 3.64 -0.05 -12.29
C GLY A 101 3.34 -1.49 -11.84
N ASN A 102 4.32 -2.10 -11.16
CA ASN A 102 4.28 -3.50 -10.73
C ASN A 102 4.40 -3.71 -9.21
N SER A 103 4.43 -2.63 -8.43
CA SER A 103 4.80 -2.67 -7.01
C SER A 103 3.78 -1.97 -6.12
N ILE A 104 3.29 -0.80 -6.52
CA ILE A 104 2.40 0.04 -5.70
C ILE A 104 1.09 0.26 -6.43
N TYR A 105 -0.02 0.04 -5.74
CA TYR A 105 -1.37 0.20 -6.27
C TYR A 105 -2.23 1.05 -5.35
N PHE A 106 -3.09 1.88 -5.94
CA PHE A 106 -4.10 2.70 -5.29
C PHE A 106 -5.43 2.37 -5.94
N VAL A 107 -6.27 1.62 -5.25
CA VAL A 107 -7.46 0.98 -5.83
C VAL A 107 -8.67 1.16 -4.92
N ASN A 108 -9.87 0.96 -5.46
CA ASN A 108 -11.09 1.26 -4.73
C ASN A 108 -11.67 0.06 -3.97
N SER A 109 -11.16 -1.15 -4.22
CA SER A 109 -11.63 -2.38 -3.57
C SER A 109 -10.51 -3.37 -3.29
N VAL A 110 -10.79 -4.31 -2.38
CA VAL A 110 -9.86 -5.40 -2.04
C VAL A 110 -9.76 -6.38 -3.20
N GLU A 111 -10.84 -6.58 -3.94
CA GLU A 111 -10.89 -7.44 -5.12
C GLU A 111 -9.93 -6.92 -6.21
N GLU A 112 -9.99 -5.63 -6.53
CA GLU A 112 -9.08 -4.98 -7.49
C GLU A 112 -7.62 -5.04 -7.00
N ALA A 113 -7.39 -4.86 -5.69
CA ALA A 113 -6.07 -4.99 -5.08
C ALA A 113 -5.49 -6.39 -5.27
N VAL A 114 -6.29 -7.44 -5.04
CA VAL A 114 -5.87 -8.83 -5.24
C VAL A 114 -5.55 -9.07 -6.71
N GLU A 115 -6.40 -8.67 -7.65
CA GLU A 115 -6.17 -8.83 -9.09
C GLU A 115 -4.84 -8.20 -9.54
N LYS A 116 -4.58 -6.95 -9.12
CA LYS A 116 -3.33 -6.24 -9.44
C LYS A 116 -2.11 -6.95 -8.85
N LEU A 117 -2.16 -7.34 -7.58
CA LEU A 117 -1.05 -7.99 -6.88
C LEU A 117 -0.77 -9.42 -7.34
N ASP A 118 -1.80 -10.14 -7.82
CA ASP A 118 -1.66 -11.46 -8.44
C ASP A 118 -1.03 -11.40 -9.83
N GLY A 119 -1.27 -10.31 -10.57
CA GLY A 119 -0.69 -10.04 -11.89
C GLY A 119 0.69 -9.37 -11.84
N ALA A 120 1.16 -9.04 -10.64
CA ALA A 120 2.43 -8.37 -10.46
C ALA A 120 3.56 -9.41 -10.29
N ASP A 121 4.44 -9.51 -11.29
CA ASP A 121 5.64 -10.40 -11.29
C ASP A 121 6.71 -10.01 -10.26
#